data_AF-A0A4Z2BLT4-F1
#
_entry.id   AF-A0A4Z2BLT4-F1
#
_cell.length_a   1.000
_cell.length_b   1.000
_cell.length_c   1.000
_cell.angle_alpha   90.00
_cell.angle_beta   90.00
_cell.angle_gamma   90.00
#
_symmetry.space_group_name_H-M   'P 1'
#
loop_
_entity.id
_entity.type
_entity.pdbx_description
1 polymer ?
#
loop_
_entity_poly.entity_id
_entity_poly.type
_entity_poly.pdbx_seq_one_letter_code
_entity_poly.pdbx_strand_id
1 'polypeptide(L)'
;MDTDSANTRYEAVAEIGEALMGKVYKARDLKNEGRFVALKKVRVQTEEEGMPLSTIREVAVLRQLEAFEHPNVVRLFDVSQSLGPTEKPDSLWSLSMWIRT
;
A
#
# COMPACT_ATOMS: atom_id res chain seq x y z
N MET A 1 18.56 9.38 12.14
CA MET A 1 17.28 9.60 12.85
C MET A 1 16.30 9.96 11.76
N ASP A 2 15.66 8.94 11.18
CA ASP A 2 14.77 9.13 10.03
C ASP A 2 13.41 9.59 10.54
N THR A 3 13.09 10.83 10.21
CA THR A 3 11.88 11.54 10.59
C THR A 3 10.75 11.12 9.65
N ASP A 4 10.07 10.01 9.97
CA ASP A 4 8.84 9.59 9.28
C ASP A 4 7.64 9.60 10.26
N SER A 5 7.56 10.67 11.05
CA SER A 5 6.52 10.90 12.08
C SER A 5 5.19 11.41 11.48
N ALA A 6 4.71 10.79 10.41
CA ALA A 6 3.41 11.07 9.82
C ALA A 6 2.41 9.96 10.15
N ASN A 7 1.79 10.03 11.35
CA ASN A 7 0.54 9.31 11.70
C ASN A 7 0.48 7.86 11.20
N THR A 8 1.45 7.03 11.62
CA THR A 8 1.61 5.64 11.20
C THR A 8 0.44 4.79 11.69
N ARG A 9 -0.70 4.80 10.99
CA ARG A 9 -1.86 3.94 11.30
C ARG A 9 -1.48 2.46 11.31
N TYR A 10 -0.48 2.10 10.52
CA TYR A 10 -0.10 0.72 10.32
C TYR A 10 1.41 0.53 10.44
N GLU A 11 1.81 -0.39 11.30
CA GLU A 11 3.20 -0.75 11.57
C GLU A 11 3.56 -2.00 10.76
N ALA A 12 4.56 -1.93 9.87
CA ALA A 12 5.05 -3.11 9.16
C ALA A 12 5.82 -4.03 10.12
N VAL A 13 5.40 -5.29 10.22
CA VAL A 13 5.94 -6.27 11.18
C VAL A 13 6.91 -7.26 10.51
N ALA A 14 6.55 -7.76 9.34
CA ALA A 14 7.38 -8.70 8.59
C ALA A 14 7.08 -8.62 7.09
N GLU A 15 8.09 -8.85 6.25
CA GLU A 15 7.88 -9.10 4.83
C GLU A 15 7.29 -10.51 4.66
N ILE A 16 6.20 -10.62 3.91
CA ILE A 16 5.49 -11.89 3.68
C ILE A 16 5.43 -12.28 2.20
N GLY A 17 5.87 -11.41 1.29
CA GLY A 17 5.93 -11.75 -0.12
C GLY A 17 6.62 -10.68 -0.97
N GLU A 18 7.18 -11.12 -2.08
CA GLU A 18 7.71 -10.27 -3.13
C GLU A 18 6.70 -10.18 -4.28
N ALA A 19 6.58 -9.00 -4.88
CA ALA A 19 5.75 -8.76 -6.04
C ALA A 19 6.59 -8.11 -7.14
N LEU A 20 6.22 -8.31 -8.40
CA LEU A 20 6.95 -7.76 -9.55
C LEU A 20 7.16 -6.22 -9.44
N MET A 21 6.21 -5.53 -8.81
CA MET A 21 6.22 -4.07 -8.65
C MET A 21 6.41 -3.62 -7.20
N GLY A 22 6.90 -4.50 -6.30
CA GLY A 22 7.14 -4.12 -4.92
C GLY A 22 7.14 -5.26 -3.92
N LYS A 23 6.66 -4.99 -2.71
CA LYS A 23 6.73 -5.94 -1.59
C LYS A 23 5.43 -5.98 -0.80
N VAL A 24 5.14 -7.13 -0.22
CA VAL A 24 3.98 -7.35 0.66
C VAL A 24 4.48 -7.59 2.07
N TYR A 25 3.94 -6.84 3.02
CA TYR A 25 4.26 -6.94 4.43
C TYR A 25 3.04 -7.38 5.23
N LYS A 26 3.24 -8.22 6.24
CA LYS A 26 2.31 -8.31 7.36
C LYS A 26 2.49 -7.04 8.20
N ALA A 27 1.41 -6.35 8.46
CA ALA A 27 1.41 -5.13 9.24
C ALA A 27 0.33 -5.15 10.31
N ARG A 28 0.56 -4.38 11.39
CA ARG A 28 -0.34 -4.21 12.52
C ARG A 28 -1.07 -2.89 12.40
N ASP A 29 -2.39 -2.90 12.39
CA ASP A 29 -3.22 -1.69 12.43
C ASP A 29 -3.31 -1.17 13.87
N LEU A 30 -2.63 -0.05 14.14
CA LEU A 30 -2.53 0.57 15.45
C LEU A 30 -3.83 1.26 15.88
N LYS A 31 -4.79 1.47 14.98
CA LYS A 31 -6.09 2.10 15.28
C LYS A 31 -7.23 1.11 15.46
N ASN A 32 -7.04 -0.15 15.09
CA ASN A 32 -8.07 -1.20 15.16
C ASN A 32 -7.56 -2.40 15.98
N GLU A 33 -7.32 -2.17 17.27
CA GLU A 33 -6.96 -3.22 18.24
C GLU A 33 -5.69 -4.03 17.89
N GLY A 34 -4.80 -3.48 17.05
CA GLY A 34 -3.61 -4.20 16.64
C GLY A 34 -3.88 -5.35 15.68
N ARG A 35 -5.02 -5.35 14.97
CA ARG A 35 -5.34 -6.38 13.97
C ARG A 35 -4.25 -6.45 12.89
N PHE A 36 -3.98 -7.65 12.41
CA PHE A 36 -3.05 -7.84 11.31
C PHE A 36 -3.73 -7.64 9.95
N VAL A 37 -2.99 -7.04 9.02
CA VAL A 37 -3.38 -6.77 7.63
C VAL A 37 -2.20 -7.03 6.69
N ALA A 38 -2.48 -7.26 5.42
CA ALA A 38 -1.44 -7.28 4.38
C ALA A 38 -1.23 -5.88 3.81
N LEU A 39 0.01 -5.41 3.75
CA LEU A 39 0.46 -4.14 3.21
C LEU A 39 1.22 -4.38 1.91
N LYS A 40 0.62 -4.09 0.76
CA LYS A 40 1.31 -4.09 -0.52
C LYS A 40 1.90 -2.70 -0.76
N LYS A 41 3.23 -2.58 -0.72
CA LYS A 41 3.96 -1.38 -1.14
C LYS A 41 4.36 -1.54 -2.60
N VAL A 42 3.79 -0.72 -3.47
CA VAL A 42 4.09 -0.69 -4.90
C VAL A 42 5.08 0.44 -5.16
N ARG A 43 6.21 0.11 -5.76
CA ARG A 43 7.18 1.09 -6.27
C ARG A 43 6.71 1.54 -7.64
N VAL A 44 6.44 2.83 -7.77
CA VAL A 44 6.10 3.43 -9.05
C VAL A 44 7.35 4.12 -9.57
N GLN A 45 7.86 3.63 -10.70
CA GLN A 45 8.89 4.32 -11.46
C GLN A 45 8.23 5.49 -12.18
N THR A 46 8.70 6.69 -11.89
CA THR A 46 8.28 7.92 -12.53
C THR A 46 9.07 8.10 -13.83
N GLU A 47 8.65 7.42 -14.88
CA GLU A 47 8.80 7.99 -16.22
C GLU A 47 7.69 9.04 -16.44
N GLU A 48 7.78 9.85 -17.50
CA GLU A 48 6.88 11.00 -17.78
C GLU A 48 5.37 10.68 -17.70
N GLU A 49 4.96 9.41 -17.78
CA GLU A 49 3.58 8.94 -17.79
C GLU A 49 2.90 8.79 -16.41
N GLY A 50 3.64 8.93 -15.30
CA GLY A 50 3.05 8.85 -13.96
C GLY A 50 2.73 7.42 -13.50
N MET A 51 1.59 7.20 -12.82
CA MET A 51 1.25 5.89 -12.24
C MET A 51 0.77 4.90 -13.31
N PRO A 52 1.34 3.67 -13.38
CA PRO A 52 0.93 2.66 -14.35
C PRO A 52 -0.57 2.38 -14.31
N LEU A 53 -1.18 2.26 -15.50
CA LEU A 53 -2.61 1.98 -15.64
C LEU A 53 -3.02 0.66 -14.97
N SER A 54 -2.11 -0.32 -14.93
CA SER A 54 -2.31 -1.57 -14.19
C SER A 54 -2.59 -1.30 -12.71
N THR A 55 -1.77 -0.48 -12.05
CA THR A 55 -1.93 -0.12 -10.64
C THR A 55 -3.24 0.65 -10.41
N ILE A 56 -3.62 1.54 -11.34
CA ILE A 56 -4.88 2.29 -11.25
C ILE A 56 -6.08 1.32 -11.32
N ARG A 57 -6.04 0.38 -12.28
CA ARG A 57 -7.07 -0.65 -12.44
C ARG A 57 -7.19 -1.55 -11.22
N GLU A 58 -6.07 -1.99 -10.64
CA GLU A 58 -6.07 -2.79 -9.41
C GLU A 58 -6.77 -2.06 -8.26
N VAL A 59 -6.43 -0.79 -8.03
CA VAL A 59 -7.06 0.03 -6.98
C VAL A 59 -8.55 0.23 -7.25
N ALA A 60 -8.93 0.53 -8.49
CA ALA A 60 -10.32 0.74 -8.87
C ALA A 60 -11.18 -0.51 -8.63
N VAL A 61 -10.68 -1.69 -9.01
CA VAL A 61 -11.39 -2.97 -8.77
C VAL A 61 -11.54 -3.22 -7.27
N LEU A 62 -10.47 -3.06 -6.49
CA LEU A 62 -10.52 -3.30 -5.05
C LEU A 62 -11.42 -2.30 -4.30
N ARG A 63 -11.53 -1.05 -4.79
CA ARG A 63 -12.52 -0.07 -4.31
C ARG A 63 -13.96 -0.46 -4.65
N GLN A 64 -14.21 -1.02 -5.83
CA GLN A 64 -15.54 -1.51 -6.18
C GLN A 64 -15.94 -2.73 -5.35
N LEU A 65 -15.00 -3.63 -5.09
CA LEU A 65 -15.22 -4.82 -4.25
C LEU A 65 -15.45 -4.47 -2.78
N GLU A 66 -14.93 -3.34 -2.30
CA GLU A 66 -15.17 -2.83 -0.94
C GLU A 66 -16.67 -2.70 -0.63
N ALA A 67 -17.50 -2.35 -1.61
CA ALA A 67 -18.95 -2.18 -1.45
C ALA A 67 -19.73 -3.51 -1.27
N PHE A 68 -19.14 -4.65 -1.65
CA PHE A 68 -19.83 -5.96 -1.64
C PHE A 68 -19.63 -6.76 -0.35
N GLU A 69 -18.83 -6.30 0.61
CA GLU A 69 -18.50 -6.92 1.91
C GLU A 69 -18.77 -8.44 2.00
N HIS A 70 -17.85 -9.26 1.49
CA HIS A 70 -17.99 -10.72 1.48
C HIS A 70 -16.81 -11.42 2.17
N PRO A 71 -17.03 -12.44 3.03
CA PRO A 71 -15.98 -13.07 3.83
C PRO A 71 -14.90 -13.82 3.03
N ASN A 72 -15.15 -14.13 1.75
CA ASN A 72 -14.17 -14.78 0.86
C ASN A 72 -13.63 -13.84 -0.22
N VAL A 73 -13.97 -12.55 -0.16
CA VAL A 73 -13.48 -11.55 -1.12
C VAL A 73 -12.59 -10.58 -0.37
N VAL A 74 -11.44 -10.31 -0.98
CA VAL A 74 -10.47 -9.41 -0.40
C VAL A 74 -11.01 -7.99 -0.24
N ARG A 75 -10.81 -7.39 0.93
CA ARG A 75 -11.24 -6.01 1.22
C ARG A 75 -10.07 -5.05 1.28
N LEU A 76 -10.22 -3.92 0.62
CA LEU A 76 -9.33 -2.76 0.74
C LEU A 76 -9.69 -1.92 1.97
N PHE A 77 -8.76 -1.68 2.89
CA PHE A 77 -9.02 -0.79 4.04
C PHE A 77 -8.61 0.65 3.81
N ASP A 78 -7.51 0.85 3.09
CA ASP A 78 -6.94 2.18 2.91
C ASP A 78 -6.03 2.20 1.67
N VAL A 79 -5.77 3.39 1.16
CA VAL A 79 -4.77 3.61 0.11
C VAL A 79 -4.05 4.91 0.43
N SER A 80 -2.74 4.85 0.58
CA SER A 80 -1.92 6.05 0.80
C SER A 80 -0.79 6.12 -0.20
N GLN A 81 -0.44 7.36 -0.57
CA GLN A 81 0.71 7.67 -1.39
C GLN A 81 1.73 8.38 -0.52
N SER A 82 2.98 7.94 -0.55
CA SER A 82 4.10 8.65 0.05
C SER A 82 5.09 9.05 -1.04
N LEU A 83 5.46 10.31 -1.04
CA LEU A 83 6.60 10.82 -1.81
C LEU A 83 7.89 10.28 -1.21
N GLY A 84 8.78 9.73 -2.05
CA GLY A 84 10.15 9.42 -1.62
C GLY A 84 10.92 10.70 -1.25
N PRO A 85 11.97 10.62 -0.42
CA PRO A 85 12.80 11.77 -0.08
C PRO A 85 13.40 12.41 -1.33
N THR A 86 13.25 13.73 -1.42
CA THR A 86 13.45 14.59 -2.60
C THR A 86 14.91 14.77 -3.04
N GLU A 87 15.87 14.02 -2.49
CA GLU A 87 17.31 14.22 -2.76
C GLU A 87 17.83 13.52 -4.03
N LYS A 88 16.96 12.81 -4.78
CA LYS A 88 17.30 12.29 -6.12
C LYS A 88 16.19 12.61 -7.13
N PRO A 89 16.53 13.04 -8.37
CA PRO A 89 15.56 13.42 -9.40
C PRO A 89 14.68 12.26 -9.89
N ASP A 90 15.03 11.01 -9.58
CA ASP A 90 14.21 9.82 -9.86
C ASP A 90 13.28 9.49 -8.68
N SER A 91 12.58 10.50 -8.16
CA SER A 91 11.72 10.39 -6.96
C SER A 91 10.60 9.35 -7.15
N LEU A 92 10.86 8.15 -6.64
CA LEU A 92 9.97 6.99 -6.63
C LEU A 92 8.77 7.26 -5.72
N TRP A 93 7.56 7.08 -6.25
CA TRP A 93 6.33 7.11 -5.45
C TRP A 93 6.08 5.71 -4.88
N SER A 94 5.61 5.64 -3.63
CA SER A 94 5.18 4.38 -3.01
C SER A 94 3.67 4.42 -2.77
N LEU A 95 2.95 3.49 -3.39
CA LEU A 95 1.53 3.26 -3.11
C LEU A 95 1.40 2.12 -2.10
N SER A 96 0.72 2.36 -0.99
CA SER A 96 0.46 1.37 0.05
C SER A 96 -1.00 0.92 0.01
N MET A 97 -1.24 -0.38 -0.10
CA MET A 97 -2.58 -0.97 -0.16
C MET A 97 -2.77 -2.01 0.94
N TRP A 98 -3.91 -1.96 1.64
CA TRP A 98 -4.17 -2.79 2.82
C TRP A 98 -5.28 -3.81 2.54
N ILE A 99 -4.96 -5.10 2.60
CA ILE A 99 -5.85 -6.18 2.17
C ILE A 99 -6.08 -7.18 3.30
N ARG A 100 -7.32 -7.68 3.43
CA ARG A 100 -7.70 -8.84 4.27
C ARG A 100 -8.26 -9.96 3.39
N THR A 101 -7.98 -11.21 3.76
CA THR A 101 -8.80 -12.39 3.42
C THR A 101 -9.80 -12.64 4.53
#